data_AF-A0A9X9A5D2-F1
#
_entry.id   AF-A0A9X9A5D2-F1
#
_cell.length_a   1.000
_cell.length_b   1.000
_cell.length_c   1.000
_cell.angle_alpha   90.00
_cell.angle_beta   90.00
_cell.angle_gamma   90.00
#
_symmetry.space_group_name_H-M   'P 1'
#
loop_
_entity.id
_entity.type
_entity.pdbx_description
1 polymer ?
#
loop_
_entity_poly.entity_id
_entity_poly.type
_entity_poly.pdbx_seq_one_letter_code
_entity_poly.pdbx_strand_id
1 'polypeptide(L)'
;VETPTIYRILFAISFGHFLNDSMQAVVPALFPILEKTMNLSYMQVGWIAFALNMTSSIMQPVFGMYSDKKPSPFLLPLGMFSSMLGMIGLAFAPNFIIVIISVLFIGLG
;
A
#
# COMPACT_ATOMS: atom_id res chain seq x y z
N VAL A 1 19.41 23.64 23.28
CA VAL A 1 18.65 22.59 23.99
C VAL A 1 18.55 21.42 23.04
N GLU A 2 19.37 20.40 23.22
CA GLU A 2 19.26 19.18 22.42
C GLU A 2 18.03 18.41 22.90
N THR A 3 17.03 18.31 22.03
CA THR A 3 15.85 17.47 22.30
C THR A 3 16.30 16.01 22.30
N PRO A 4 16.14 15.26 23.41
CA PRO A 4 16.51 13.85 23.43
C PRO A 4 15.69 13.09 22.38
N THR A 5 16.37 12.27 21.59
CA THR A 5 15.73 11.41 20.58
C THR A 5 14.76 10.45 21.26
N ILE A 6 13.49 10.53 20.86
CA ILE A 6 12.46 9.65 21.40
C ILE A 6 12.53 8.32 20.66
N TYR A 7 13.45 7.44 21.10
CA TYR A 7 13.66 6.11 20.52
C TYR A 7 12.37 5.30 20.36
N ARG A 8 11.41 5.47 21.27
CA ARG A 8 10.10 4.79 21.23
C ARG A 8 9.26 5.17 19.99
N ILE A 9 9.33 6.43 19.56
CA ILE A 9 8.63 6.92 18.37
C ILE A 9 9.35 6.45 17.11
N LEU A 10 10.69 6.52 17.08
CA LEU A 10 11.49 6.00 15.97
C LEU A 10 11.19 4.51 15.73
N PHE A 11 11.18 3.69 16.78
CA PHE A 11 10.88 2.27 16.65
C PHE A 11 9.46 2.03 16.13
N ALA A 12 8.47 2.80 16.59
CA ALA A 12 7.10 2.71 16.11
C ALA A 12 6.96 3.08 14.62
N ILE A 13 7.62 4.16 14.17
CA ILE A 13 7.62 4.60 12.77
C ILE A 13 8.36 3.59 11.89
N SER A 14 9.54 3.11 12.32
CA SER A 14 10.29 2.09 11.59
C SER A 14 9.51 0.79 11.43
N PHE A 15 8.82 0.34 12.48
CA PHE A 15 7.98 -0.85 12.41
C PHE A 15 6.77 -0.63 11.48
N GLY A 16 6.15 0.54 11.52
CA GLY A 16 5.08 0.93 10.60
C GLY A 16 5.54 0.89 9.14
N HIS A 17 6.68 1.52 8.84
CA HIS A 17 7.28 1.48 7.50
C HIS A 17 7.62 0.05 7.06
N PHE A 18 8.25 -0.74 7.92
CA PHE A 18 8.60 -2.12 7.62
C PHE A 18 7.37 -2.96 7.21
N LEU A 19 6.27 -2.81 7.96
CA LEU A 19 5.02 -3.49 7.63
C LEU A 19 4.42 -2.99 6.31
N ASN A 20 4.48 -1.67 6.06
CA ASN A 20 3.98 -1.11 4.81
C ASN A 20 4.75 -1.62 3.59
N ASP A 21 6.08 -1.61 3.66
CA ASP A 21 6.95 -2.10 2.59
C ASP A 21 6.74 -3.60 2.35
N SER A 22 6.52 -4.37 3.43
CA SER A 22 6.19 -5.80 3.33
C SER A 22 4.88 -6.03 2.58
N MET A 23 3.84 -5.23 2.85
CA MET A 23 2.56 -5.34 2.14
C MET A 23 2.70 -4.98 0.65
N GLN A 24 3.45 -3.94 0.32
CA GLN A 24 3.68 -3.55 -1.08
C GLN A 24 4.50 -4.59 -1.85
N ALA A 25 5.47 -5.26 -1.19
CA ALA A 25 6.27 -6.32 -1.80
C ALA A 25 5.47 -7.60 -2.11
N VAL A 26 4.40 -7.87 -1.35
CA VAL A 26 3.54 -9.04 -1.57
C VAL A 26 2.74 -8.91 -2.88
N VAL A 27 2.31 -7.71 -3.27
CA VAL A 27 1.50 -7.50 -4.48
C VAL A 27 2.19 -8.05 -5.76
N PRO A 28 3.42 -7.65 -6.12
CA PRO A 28 4.10 -8.19 -7.29
C PRO A 28 4.45 -9.68 -7.14
N ALA A 29 4.67 -10.16 -5.91
CA ALA A 29 4.90 -11.59 -5.66
C ALA A 29 3.65 -12.45 -5.95
N LEU A 30 2.45 -11.87 -5.86
CA LEU A 30 1.18 -12.53 -6.17
C LEU A 30 0.83 -12.49 -7.67
N PHE A 31 1.47 -11.66 -8.49
CA PHE A 31 1.16 -11.55 -9.92
C PHE A 31 1.19 -12.90 -10.68
N PRO A 32 2.22 -13.76 -10.51
CA PRO A 32 2.25 -15.06 -11.19
C PRO A 32 1.14 -16.01 -10.71
N ILE A 33 0.73 -15.88 -9.45
CA ILE A 33 -0.34 -16.69 -8.85
C ILE A 33 -1.69 -16.25 -9.42
N LEU A 34 -1.92 -14.93 -9.53
CA LEU A 34 -3.12 -14.36 -10.12
C LEU A 34 -3.23 -14.68 -11.61
N GLU A 35 -2.11 -14.62 -12.35
CA GLU A 35 -2.01 -15.05 -13.75
C GLU A 35 -2.49 -16.51 -13.90
N LYS A 36 -1.92 -17.42 -13.09
CA LYS A 36 -2.21 -18.85 -13.17
C LYS A 36 -3.60 -19.23 -12.67
N THR A 37 -4.12 -18.54 -11.66
CA THR A 37 -5.41 -18.87 -11.03
C THR A 37 -6.59 -18.31 -11.83
N MET A 38 -6.43 -17.13 -12.44
CA MET A 38 -7.49 -16.46 -13.21
C MET A 38 -7.26 -16.49 -14.74
N ASN A 39 -6.23 -17.21 -15.22
CA ASN A 39 -5.86 -17.28 -16.65
C ASN A 39 -5.69 -15.89 -17.29
N LEU A 40 -5.12 -14.94 -16.54
CA LEU A 40 -4.97 -13.56 -16.99
C LEU A 40 -3.87 -13.44 -18.05
N SER A 41 -4.04 -12.49 -18.97
CA SER A 41 -2.98 -12.08 -19.88
C SER A 41 -1.92 -11.24 -19.16
N TYR A 42 -0.66 -11.30 -19.58
CA TYR A 42 0.40 -10.40 -19.11
C TYR A 42 0.04 -8.92 -19.22
N MET A 43 -0.79 -8.54 -20.19
CA MET A 43 -1.32 -7.18 -20.31
C MET A 43 -2.19 -6.80 -19.10
N GLN A 44 -3.03 -7.71 -18.62
CA GLN A 44 -3.91 -7.49 -17.46
C GLN A 44 -3.11 -7.38 -16.16
N VAL A 45 -2.06 -8.19 -16.01
CA VAL A 45 -1.10 -8.07 -14.90
C VAL A 45 -0.38 -6.72 -14.95
N GLY A 46 0.02 -6.28 -16.16
CA GLY A 46 0.58 -4.94 -16.38
C GLY A 46 -0.36 -3.82 -15.94
N TRP A 47 -1.66 -3.95 -16.20
CA TRP A 47 -2.67 -3.00 -15.72
C TRP A 47 -2.79 -2.95 -14.19
N ILE A 48 -2.66 -4.10 -13.51
CA ILE A 48 -2.64 -4.14 -12.04
C ILE A 48 -1.41 -3.40 -11.50
N ALA A 49 -0.23 -3.68 -12.06
CA ALA A 49 1.01 -3.00 -11.68
C ALA A 49 0.95 -1.50 -11.96
N PHE A 50 0.37 -1.10 -13.10
CA PHE A 50 0.15 0.29 -13.46
C PHE A 50 -0.77 0.99 -12.46
N ALA A 51 -1.90 0.36 -12.10
CA ALA A 51 -2.84 0.90 -11.13
C ALA A 51 -2.18 1.09 -9.74
N LEU A 52 -1.42 0.09 -9.25
CA LEU A 52 -0.68 0.19 -8.00
C LEU A 52 0.28 1.39 -8.00
N ASN A 53 1.15 1.46 -9.02
CA ASN A 53 2.17 2.49 -9.10
C ASN A 53 1.56 3.89 -9.31
N MET A 54 0.51 3.99 -10.12
CA MET A 54 -0.17 5.26 -10.37
C MET A 54 -0.83 5.77 -9.08
N THR A 55 -1.52 4.90 -8.33
CA THR A 55 -2.11 5.29 -7.06
C THR A 55 -1.05 5.71 -6.05
N SER A 56 0.03 4.92 -5.89
CA SER A 56 1.12 5.27 -4.99
C SER A 56 1.77 6.61 -5.38
N SER A 57 2.00 6.84 -6.68
CA SER A 57 2.61 8.09 -7.17
C SER A 57 1.73 9.32 -7.00
N ILE A 58 0.40 9.16 -7.01
CA ILE A 58 -0.54 10.26 -6.74
C ILE A 58 -0.67 10.49 -5.24
N MET A 59 -0.68 9.41 -4.45
CA MET A 59 -0.86 9.47 -3.01
C MET A 59 0.35 10.03 -2.28
N GLN A 60 1.56 9.71 -2.73
CA GLN A 60 2.80 10.27 -2.16
C GLN A 60 2.79 11.83 -2.07
N PRO A 61 2.53 12.60 -3.15
CA PRO A 61 2.46 14.07 -3.07
C PRO A 61 1.22 14.57 -2.32
N VAL A 62 0.08 13.88 -2.40
CA VAL A 62 -1.15 14.27 -1.67
C VAL A 62 -0.94 14.15 -0.17
N PHE A 63 -0.43 13.02 0.30
CA PHE A 63 -0.08 12.82 1.71
C PHE A 63 1.09 13.70 2.14
N GLY A 64 2.06 13.97 1.25
CA GLY A 64 3.14 14.94 1.50
C GLY A 64 2.60 16.34 1.78
N MET A 65 1.75 16.88 0.89
CA MET A 65 1.11 18.19 1.10
C MET A 65 0.21 18.24 2.33
N TYR A 66 -0.48 17.14 2.65
CA TYR A 66 -1.34 17.07 3.83
C TYR A 66 -0.52 17.02 5.12
N SER A 67 0.55 16.22 5.15
CA SER A 67 1.48 16.10 6.27
C SER A 67 2.25 17.40 6.53
N ASP A 68 2.63 18.13 5.47
CA ASP A 68 3.29 19.45 5.57
C ASP A 68 2.40 20.50 6.25
N LYS A 69 1.06 20.43 6.05
CA LYS A 69 0.11 21.35 6.69
C LYS A 69 -0.25 20.97 8.13
N LYS A 70 -0.24 19.68 8.46
CA LYS A 70 -0.47 19.16 9.82
C LYS A 70 0.46 17.98 10.08
N PRO A 71 1.56 18.17 10.85
CA PRO A 71 2.42 17.05 11.26
C PRO A 71 1.62 16.12 12.17
N SER A 72 1.05 15.09 11.58
CA SER A 72 0.09 14.17 12.19
C SER A 72 0.65 12.76 12.09
N PRO A 73 1.19 12.18 13.18
CA PRO A 73 1.70 10.81 13.19
C PRO A 73 0.60 9.75 12.95
N PHE A 74 -0.68 10.17 12.93
CA PHE A 74 -1.83 9.30 12.63
C PHE A 74 -2.02 8.99 11.15
N LEU A 75 -1.34 9.69 10.24
CA LEU A 75 -1.47 9.43 8.80
C LEU A 75 -0.91 8.05 8.41
N LEU A 76 0.23 7.67 9.00
CA LEU A 76 0.88 6.38 8.79
C LEU A 76 -0.03 5.19 9.17
N PRO A 77 -0.57 5.09 10.41
CA PRO A 77 -1.48 4.01 10.79
C PRO A 77 -2.76 3.95 9.93
N LEU A 78 -3.25 5.10 9.47
CA LEU A 78 -4.51 5.18 8.72
C LEU A 78 -4.33 4.69 7.28
N GLY A 79 -3.20 4.99 6.65
CA GLY A 79 -2.78 4.38 5.38
C GLY A 79 -2.61 2.87 5.51
N MET A 80 -1.92 2.42 6.56
CA MET A 80 -1.73 0.99 6.83
C MET A 80 -3.05 0.23 7.05
N PHE A 81 -4.06 0.87 7.64
CA PHE A 81 -5.39 0.27 7.75
C PHE A 81 -6.07 0.10 6.39
N SER A 82 -5.92 1.09 5.50
CA SER A 82 -6.39 1.00 4.11
C SER A 82 -5.69 -0.13 3.35
N SER A 83 -4.37 -0.25 3.45
CA SER A 83 -3.64 -1.31 2.76
C SER A 83 -3.96 -2.70 3.31
N MET A 84 -4.23 -2.82 4.62
CA MET A 84 -4.69 -4.06 5.22
C MET A 84 -6.08 -4.47 4.73
N LEU A 85 -7.02 -3.51 4.59
CA LEU A 85 -8.33 -3.77 3.98
C LEU A 85 -8.20 -4.19 2.51
N GLY A 86 -7.30 -3.54 1.76
CA GLY A 86 -6.99 -3.92 0.38
C GLY A 86 -6.44 -5.35 0.28
N MET A 87 -5.56 -5.75 1.20
CA MET A 87 -5.01 -7.12 1.23
C MET A 87 -6.08 -8.18 1.54
N ILE A 88 -7.01 -7.89 2.47
CA ILE A 88 -8.16 -8.76 2.74
C ILE A 88 -9.05 -8.87 1.50
N GLY A 89 -9.31 -7.76 0.81
CA GLY A 89 -10.06 -7.73 -0.45
C GLY A 89 -9.39 -8.59 -1.53
N LEU A 90 -8.06 -8.53 -1.62
CA LEU A 90 -7.27 -9.32 -2.58
C LEU A 90 -7.37 -10.82 -2.30
N ALA A 91 -7.36 -11.22 -1.01
CA ALA A 91 -7.45 -12.63 -0.61
C ALA A 91 -8.80 -13.28 -0.97
N PHE A 92 -9.88 -12.51 -0.98
CA PHE A 92 -11.22 -12.98 -1.34
C PHE A 92 -11.67 -12.58 -2.74
N ALA A 93 -10.79 -12.04 -3.58
CA ALA A 93 -11.15 -11.49 -4.87
C ALA A 93 -11.66 -12.58 -5.85
N PRO A 94 -12.95 -12.58 -6.23
CA PRO A 94 -13.50 -13.57 -7.15
C PRO A 94 -13.27 -13.20 -8.62
N ASN A 95 -13.02 -11.90 -8.91
CA ASN A 95 -12.97 -11.34 -10.26
C ASN A 95 -11.80 -10.35 -10.41
N PHE A 96 -11.31 -10.18 -11.64
CA PHE A 96 -10.25 -9.21 -11.99
C PHE A 96 -10.51 -7.77 -11.52
N ILE A 97 -11.77 -7.31 -11.59
CA ILE A 97 -12.16 -5.96 -11.14
C ILE A 97 -11.90 -5.79 -9.63
N ILE A 98 -12.19 -6.82 -8.84
CA ILE A 98 -12.01 -6.78 -7.38
C ILE A 98 -10.52 -6.83 -7.05
N VAL A 99 -9.69 -7.51 -7.85
CA VAL A 99 -8.23 -7.44 -7.74
C VAL A 99 -7.72 -6.01 -7.97
N ILE A 100 -8.17 -5.33 -9.04
CA ILE A 100 -7.78 -3.94 -9.29
C ILE A 100 -8.20 -3.04 -8.12
N ILE A 101 -9.46 -3.13 -7.68
CA ILE A 101 -9.94 -2.31 -6.55
C ILE A 101 -9.10 -2.58 -5.29
N SER A 102 -8.83 -3.85 -4.98
CA SER A 102 -8.02 -4.23 -3.82
C SER A 102 -6.61 -3.66 -3.90
N VAL A 103 -5.98 -3.72 -5.07
CA VAL A 103 -4.64 -3.19 -5.31
C VAL A 103 -4.61 -1.65 -5.27
N LEU A 104 -5.69 -0.98 -5.70
CA LEU A 104 -5.85 0.47 -5.49
C LEU A 104 -5.87 0.79 -3.99
N PHE A 105 -6.64 0.06 -3.17
CA PHE A 105 -6.65 0.23 -1.71
C PHE A 105 -5.28 -0.02 -1.06
N ILE A 106 -4.50 -0.97 -1.57
CA ILE A 106 -3.12 -1.19 -1.14
C ILE A 106 -2.22 -0.01 -1.53
N GLY A 107 -2.35 0.54 -2.74
CA GLY A 107 -1.58 1.71 -3.18
C GLY A 107 -2.00 3.03 -2.51
N LEU A 108 -3.16 3.08 -1.86
CA LEU A 108 -3.59 4.22 -1.03
C LEU A 108 -2.93 4.25 0.35
N GLY A 109 -2.42 3.12 0.83
CA GLY A 109 -1.82 2.98 2.17
C GLY A 109 -0.33 3.25 2.20
#